data_AF-A0A9P4JKF0-F1
#
_entry.id   AF-A0A9P4JKF0-F1
#
_cell.length_a   1.000
_cell.length_b   1.000
_cell.length_c   1.000
_cell.angle_alpha   90.00
_cell.angle_beta   90.00
_cell.angle_gamma   90.00
#
_symmetry.space_group_name_H-M   'P 1'
#
loop_
_entity.id
_entity.type
_entity.pdbx_description
1 polymer ?
#
loop_
_entity_poly.entity_id
_entity_poly.type
_entity_poly.pdbx_seq_one_letter_code
_entity_poly.pdbx_strand_id
1 'polypeptide(L)'
;LNRRKREIRLVELVQNPEDEMITLKFHRKTDQDEIKYTALSYTWGDATRTRQVILEGKIFEIRQNLWQFLYQARKHSWYKLLWIDAICIDQDDAEERKHQVALMGSIYSEAEQVAIWLGPAAWNSDVAVHYLSGSEKTYAKSVSTRSMGTKEGIVNAILDICERPYWRRLWIVQEVI
;
A
#
# COMPACT_ATOMS: atom_id res chain seq x y z
N LEU A 1 -15.71 -13.48 -9.34
CA LEU A 1 -15.90 -12.46 -10.41
C LEU A 1 -16.32 -13.14 -11.71
N ASN A 2 -16.97 -12.46 -12.67
CA ASN A 2 -17.34 -13.05 -13.97
C ASN A 2 -16.11 -13.07 -14.89
N ARG A 3 -15.56 -14.26 -15.15
CA ARG A 3 -14.31 -14.46 -15.90
C ARG A 3 -14.39 -14.12 -17.40
N ARG A 4 -15.59 -13.87 -17.94
CA ARG A 4 -15.79 -13.43 -19.34
C ARG A 4 -15.83 -11.91 -19.49
N LYS A 5 -15.86 -11.20 -18.36
CA LYS A 5 -15.80 -9.74 -18.30
C LYS A 5 -14.54 -9.36 -17.53
N ARG A 6 -13.94 -8.23 -17.87
CA ARG A 6 -12.84 -7.70 -17.08
C ARG A 6 -13.43 -7.05 -15.83
N GLU A 7 -13.24 -7.73 -14.71
CA GLU A 7 -13.81 -7.33 -13.44
C GLU A 7 -12.79 -7.51 -12.32
N ILE A 8 -12.79 -6.56 -11.41
CA ILE A 8 -11.90 -6.55 -10.25
C ILE A 8 -12.70 -6.29 -8.98
N ARG A 9 -12.17 -6.78 -7.85
CA ARG A 9 -12.62 -6.37 -6.53
C ARG A 9 -11.81 -5.15 -6.09
N LEU A 10 -12.51 -4.18 -5.53
CA LEU A 10 -11.95 -3.10 -4.75
C LEU A 10 -12.39 -3.29 -3.30
N VAL A 11 -11.67 -2.68 -2.38
CA VAL A 11 -12.01 -2.69 -0.96
C VAL A 11 -12.17 -1.25 -0.47
N GLU A 12 -13.33 -0.97 0.11
CA GLU A 12 -13.60 0.27 0.82
C GLU A 12 -13.08 0.15 2.24
N LEU A 13 -12.22 1.09 2.62
CA LEU A 13 -11.76 1.25 3.99
C LEU A 13 -12.77 2.11 4.75
N VAL A 14 -13.49 1.51 5.70
CA VAL A 14 -14.50 2.23 6.48
C VAL A 14 -13.80 3.20 7.43
N GLN A 15 -14.06 4.48 7.23
CA GLN A 15 -13.49 5.59 8.00
C GLN A 15 -14.36 5.90 9.23
N ASN A 16 -14.42 4.95 10.18
CA ASN A 16 -15.03 5.18 11.48
C ASN A 16 -13.94 5.10 12.58
N PRO A 17 -13.53 6.24 13.17
CA PRO A 17 -12.48 6.25 14.18
C PRO A 17 -12.89 5.59 15.50
N GLU A 18 -14.20 5.46 15.77
CA GLU A 18 -14.72 4.80 16.97
C GLU A 18 -14.67 3.27 16.87
N ASP A 19 -14.47 2.71 15.67
CA ASP A 19 -14.37 1.27 15.48
C ASP A 19 -13.00 0.76 15.97
N GLU A 20 -13.03 -0.11 16.98
CA GLU A 20 -11.83 -0.76 17.51
C GLU A 20 -11.08 -1.53 16.41
N MET A 21 -11.83 -2.27 15.57
CA MET A 21 -11.29 -3.05 14.47
C MET A 21 -11.44 -2.34 13.12
N ILE A 22 -10.46 -2.50 12.23
CA ILE A 22 -10.54 -2.00 10.86
C ILE A 22 -11.62 -2.79 10.10
N THR A 23 -12.57 -2.07 9.50
CA THR A 23 -13.64 -2.66 8.70
C THR A 23 -13.44 -2.35 7.21
N LEU A 24 -13.63 -3.39 6.40
CA LEU A 24 -13.43 -3.43 4.97
C LEU A 24 -14.69 -3.95 4.28
N LYS A 25 -15.07 -3.31 3.17
CA LYS A 25 -16.20 -3.73 2.34
C LYS A 25 -15.77 -3.91 0.89
N PHE A 26 -16.14 -5.01 0.27
CA PHE A 26 -15.90 -5.25 -1.14
C PHE A 26 -16.81 -4.41 -2.02
N HIS A 27 -16.21 -3.90 -3.08
CA HIS A 27 -16.87 -3.28 -4.20
C HIS A 27 -16.44 -4.00 -5.48
N ARG A 28 -17.36 -4.15 -6.43
CA ARG A 28 -17.05 -4.70 -7.75
C ARG A 28 -16.87 -3.54 -8.72
N LYS A 29 -15.81 -3.62 -9.53
CA LYS A 29 -15.58 -2.72 -10.66
C LYS A 29 -15.49 -3.52 -11.94
N THR A 30 -16.13 -3.02 -12.98
CA THR A 30 -16.09 -3.47 -14.38
C THR A 30 -15.49 -2.36 -15.25
N ASP A 31 -15.14 -2.69 -16.50
CA ASP A 31 -14.66 -1.69 -17.48
C ASP A 31 -15.70 -0.60 -17.80
N GLN A 32 -16.98 -0.83 -17.56
CA GLN A 32 -18.04 0.17 -17.79
C GLN A 32 -18.18 1.17 -16.64
N ASP A 33 -17.55 0.91 -15.49
CA ASP A 33 -17.70 1.75 -14.31
C ASP A 33 -16.66 2.87 -14.26
N GLU A 34 -17.11 4.11 -14.07
CA GLU A 34 -16.24 5.27 -13.79
C GLU A 34 -15.81 5.35 -12.31
N ILE A 35 -15.58 4.19 -11.67
CA ILE A 35 -15.11 4.12 -10.29
C ILE A 35 -13.61 4.39 -10.26
N LYS A 36 -13.22 5.43 -9.53
CA LYS A 36 -11.84 5.76 -9.19
C LYS A 36 -11.37 5.00 -7.94
N TYR A 37 -10.12 4.59 -7.93
CA TYR A 37 -9.52 3.83 -6.84
C TYR A 37 -8.01 4.07 -6.75
N THR A 38 -7.43 3.78 -5.59
CA THR A 38 -5.99 3.78 -5.37
C THR A 38 -5.46 2.35 -5.36
N ALA A 39 -4.44 2.03 -6.14
CA ALA A 39 -3.76 0.74 -6.06
C ALA A 39 -2.67 0.79 -4.98
N LEU A 40 -2.63 -0.21 -4.10
CA LEU A 40 -1.56 -0.34 -3.11
C LEU A 40 -0.41 -1.14 -3.68
N SER A 41 0.80 -0.55 -3.67
CA SER A 41 2.03 -1.31 -3.83
C SER A 41 2.77 -1.42 -2.51
N TYR A 42 3.04 -2.65 -2.06
CA TYR A 42 3.64 -2.93 -0.77
C TYR A 42 4.22 -4.35 -0.72
N THR A 43 5.13 -4.61 0.22
CA THR A 43 5.56 -5.99 0.49
C THR A 43 4.58 -6.70 1.38
N TRP A 44 4.29 -7.97 1.12
CA TRP A 44 3.39 -8.74 1.98
C TRP A 44 3.93 -8.89 3.42
N GLY A 45 5.25 -8.83 3.60
CA GLY A 45 5.91 -8.98 4.89
C GLY A 45 5.88 -10.43 5.42
N ASP A 46 6.23 -10.57 6.70
CA ASP A 46 6.31 -11.85 7.41
C ASP A 46 4.94 -12.56 7.44
N ALA A 47 4.89 -13.79 6.93
CA ALA A 47 3.68 -14.59 6.87
C ALA A 47 3.24 -15.13 8.25
N THR A 48 4.14 -15.19 9.22
CA THR A 48 3.85 -15.71 10.58
C THR A 48 3.17 -14.68 11.47
N ARG A 49 3.17 -13.41 11.06
CA ARG A 49 2.61 -12.30 11.84
C ARG A 49 1.33 -11.79 11.20
N THR A 50 0.19 -12.16 11.78
CA THR A 50 -1.14 -11.76 11.31
C THR A 50 -1.86 -10.85 12.31
N ARG A 51 -2.86 -10.13 11.80
CA ARG A 51 -3.80 -9.30 12.54
C ARG A 51 -5.19 -9.47 11.93
N GLN A 52 -6.21 -9.30 12.76
CA GLN A 52 -7.60 -9.40 12.35
C GLN A 52 -8.15 -8.06 11.85
N VAL A 53 -9.00 -8.15 10.83
CA VAL A 53 -9.86 -7.09 10.32
C VAL A 53 -11.26 -7.65 10.10
N ILE A 54 -12.26 -6.77 9.99
CA ILE A 54 -13.60 -7.15 9.57
C ILE A 54 -13.67 -6.98 8.05
N LEU A 55 -13.93 -8.04 7.31
CA LEU A 55 -14.16 -8.02 5.87
C LEU A 55 -15.55 -8.57 5.58
N GLU A 56 -16.43 -7.77 4.99
CA GLU A 56 -17.83 -8.16 4.75
C GLU A 56 -18.54 -8.70 6.01
N GLY A 57 -18.30 -8.06 7.15
CA GLY A 57 -18.89 -8.46 8.44
C GLY A 57 -18.29 -9.72 9.07
N LYS A 58 -17.23 -10.30 8.48
CA LYS A 58 -16.55 -11.49 9.00
C LYS A 58 -15.13 -11.18 9.44
N ILE A 59 -14.63 -11.91 10.42
CA ILE A 59 -13.22 -11.85 10.81
C ILE A 59 -12.37 -12.39 9.66
N PHE A 60 -11.40 -11.60 9.23
CA PHE A 60 -10.44 -11.95 8.20
C PHE A 60 -9.03 -11.63 8.68
N GLU A 61 -8.09 -12.53 8.43
CA GLU A 61 -6.70 -12.36 8.84
C GLU A 61 -5.85 -11.80 7.72
N ILE A 62 -5.12 -10.73 8.02
CA ILE A 62 -4.15 -10.12 7.12
C ILE A 62 -2.78 -10.08 7.79
N ARG A 63 -1.72 -10.01 6.99
CA ARG A 63 -0.37 -9.87 7.51
C ARG A 63 -0.18 -8.52 8.20
N GLN A 64 0.70 -8.50 9.20
CA GLN A 64 0.94 -7.33 10.04
C GLN A 64 1.32 -6.08 9.23
N ASN A 65 2.11 -6.22 8.15
CA ASN A 65 2.52 -5.08 7.34
C ASN A 65 1.32 -4.40 6.65
N LEU A 66 0.40 -5.19 6.10
CA LEU A 66 -0.81 -4.67 5.48
C LEU A 66 -1.74 -4.05 6.53
N TRP A 67 -1.85 -4.67 7.70
CA TRP A 67 -2.63 -4.12 8.81
C TRP A 67 -2.09 -2.74 9.23
N GLN A 68 -0.77 -2.59 9.32
CA GLN A 68 -0.15 -1.30 9.66
C GLN A 68 -0.44 -0.22 8.62
N PHE A 69 -0.39 -0.56 7.33
CA PHE A 69 -0.81 0.35 6.27
C PHE A 69 -2.27 0.78 6.45
N LEU A 70 -3.20 -0.17 6.58
CA LEU A 70 -4.63 0.11 6.72
C LEU A 70 -4.94 0.94 7.97
N TYR A 71 -4.22 0.68 9.06
CA TYR A 71 -4.32 1.49 10.29
C TYR A 71 -3.95 2.94 10.04
N GLN A 72 -2.84 3.22 9.36
CA GLN A 72 -2.43 4.59 9.03
C GLN A 72 -3.37 5.24 8.01
N ALA A 73 -3.76 4.50 6.97
CA ALA A 73 -4.71 4.96 5.97
C ALA A 73 -6.07 5.33 6.58
N ARG A 74 -6.52 4.59 7.61
CA ARG A 74 -7.73 4.91 8.38
C ARG A 74 -7.52 6.12 9.28
N LYS A 75 -6.43 6.13 10.06
CA LYS A 75 -6.10 7.22 11.00
C LYS A 75 -6.02 8.59 10.31
N HIS A 76 -5.50 8.63 9.09
CA HIS A 76 -5.32 9.86 8.32
C HIS A 76 -6.37 10.08 7.22
N SER A 77 -7.36 9.19 7.12
CA SER A 77 -8.41 9.24 6.09
C SER A 77 -7.86 9.37 4.65
N TRP A 78 -6.72 8.72 4.36
CA TRP A 78 -6.00 8.91 3.10
C TRP A 78 -6.73 8.35 1.88
N TYR A 79 -7.42 7.22 2.05
CA TYR A 79 -7.99 6.48 0.94
C TYR A 79 -9.38 5.96 1.30
N LYS A 80 -10.30 6.02 0.34
CA LYS A 80 -11.65 5.45 0.48
C LYS A 80 -11.74 4.08 -0.19
N LEU A 81 -11.35 3.99 -1.46
CA LEU A 81 -11.38 2.76 -2.27
C LEU A 81 -9.97 2.36 -2.67
N LEU A 82 -9.62 1.13 -2.35
CA LEU A 82 -8.29 0.56 -2.57
C LEU A 82 -8.38 -0.71 -3.41
N TRP A 83 -7.37 -0.94 -4.25
CA TRP A 83 -7.06 -2.27 -4.74
C TRP A 83 -5.84 -2.80 -3.99
N ILE A 84 -6.00 -3.95 -3.33
CA ILE A 84 -4.96 -4.60 -2.53
C ILE A 84 -4.93 -6.06 -2.93
N ASP A 85 -3.86 -6.51 -3.59
CA ASP A 85 -3.72 -7.87 -4.13
C ASP A 85 -4.11 -8.99 -3.15
N ALA A 86 -3.64 -8.92 -1.90
CA ALA A 86 -3.88 -9.93 -0.87
C ALA A 86 -5.33 -10.01 -0.37
N ILE A 87 -6.16 -9.00 -0.67
CA ILE A 87 -7.58 -8.94 -0.27
C ILE A 87 -8.49 -9.05 -1.50
N CYS A 88 -8.16 -8.33 -2.56
CA CYS A 88 -8.95 -8.21 -3.78
C CYS A 88 -8.80 -9.41 -4.72
N ILE A 89 -7.77 -10.23 -4.56
CA ILE A 89 -7.59 -11.49 -5.31
C ILE A 89 -7.88 -12.65 -4.37
N ASP A 90 -8.61 -13.65 -4.86
CA ASP A 90 -8.86 -14.88 -4.13
C ASP A 90 -7.58 -15.70 -4.22
N GLN A 91 -6.88 -15.83 -3.10
CA GLN A 91 -5.59 -16.49 -3.05
C GLN A 91 -5.73 -18.02 -3.09
N ASP A 92 -6.91 -18.54 -2.78
CA ASP A 92 -7.23 -19.97 -2.73
C ASP A 92 -7.76 -20.49 -4.08
N ASP A 93 -8.35 -19.62 -4.91
CA ASP A 93 -8.72 -19.93 -6.29
C ASP A 93 -7.55 -19.66 -7.25
N ALA A 94 -6.81 -20.72 -7.58
CA ALA A 94 -5.65 -20.64 -8.47
C ALA A 94 -5.97 -20.07 -9.87
N GLU A 95 -7.18 -20.35 -10.39
CA GLU A 95 -7.60 -19.87 -11.71
C GLU A 95 -7.98 -18.39 -11.66
N GLU A 96 -8.71 -17.96 -10.62
CA GLU A 96 -8.96 -16.54 -10.39
C GLU A 96 -7.65 -15.78 -10.19
N ARG A 97 -6.76 -16.30 -9.34
CA ARG A 97 -5.47 -15.68 -9.07
C ARG A 97 -4.67 -15.48 -10.35
N LYS A 98 -4.56 -16.50 -11.19
CA LYS A 98 -3.86 -16.41 -12.49
C LYS A 98 -4.50 -15.34 -13.39
N HIS A 99 -5.83 -15.31 -13.45
CA HIS A 99 -6.56 -14.32 -14.24
C HIS A 99 -6.34 -12.88 -13.71
N GLN A 100 -6.44 -12.65 -12.41
CA GLN A 100 -6.23 -11.34 -11.80
C GLN A 100 -4.78 -10.87 -11.90
N VAL A 101 -3.81 -11.77 -11.76
CA VAL A 101 -2.38 -11.47 -11.98
C VAL A 101 -2.14 -11.02 -13.43
N ALA A 102 -2.80 -11.64 -14.40
CA ALA A 102 -2.71 -11.18 -15.80
C ALA A 102 -3.31 -9.79 -16.02
N LEU A 103 -4.22 -9.34 -15.15
CA LEU A 103 -4.82 -8.00 -15.20
C LEU A 103 -3.99 -6.94 -14.44
N MET A 104 -2.99 -7.31 -13.64
CA MET A 104 -2.30 -6.37 -12.74
C MET A 104 -1.80 -5.11 -13.43
N GLY A 105 -1.10 -5.23 -14.57
CA GLY A 105 -0.58 -4.04 -15.28
C GLY A 105 -1.69 -3.04 -15.62
N SER A 106 -2.84 -3.56 -16.05
CA SER A 106 -4.01 -2.75 -16.40
C SER A 106 -4.70 -2.13 -15.17
N ILE A 107 -4.67 -2.82 -14.03
CA ILE A 107 -5.20 -2.32 -12.76
C ILE A 107 -4.34 -1.16 -12.24
N TYR A 108 -3.01 -1.30 -12.27
CA TYR A 108 -2.13 -0.21 -11.86
C TYR A 108 -2.22 0.98 -12.82
N SER A 109 -2.30 0.76 -14.14
CA SER A 109 -2.41 1.86 -15.11
C SER A 109 -3.73 2.62 -15.05
N GLU A 110 -4.82 1.97 -14.63
CA GLU A 110 -6.16 2.59 -14.52
C GLU A 110 -6.48 3.13 -13.13
N ALA A 111 -5.62 2.89 -12.14
CA ALA A 111 -5.77 3.49 -10.83
C ALA A 111 -5.62 5.01 -10.92
N GLU A 112 -6.37 5.76 -10.11
CA GLU A 112 -6.22 7.22 -10.04
C GLU A 112 -4.81 7.59 -9.53
N GLN A 113 -4.28 6.75 -8.65
CA GLN A 113 -2.92 6.86 -8.13
C GLN A 113 -2.47 5.51 -7.57
N VAL A 114 -1.14 5.36 -7.42
CA VAL A 114 -0.52 4.23 -6.74
C VAL A 114 0.04 4.69 -5.41
N ALA A 115 -0.44 4.10 -4.31
CA ALA A 115 0.10 4.32 -2.98
C ALA A 115 1.22 3.31 -2.72
N ILE A 116 2.43 3.81 -2.47
CA ILE A 116 3.58 2.97 -2.14
C ILE A 116 3.72 2.90 -0.63
N TRP A 117 3.61 1.69 -0.06
CA TRP A 117 3.82 1.45 1.36
C TRP A 117 5.17 0.76 1.61
N LEU A 118 6.09 1.55 2.17
CA LEU A 118 7.42 1.09 2.52
C LEU A 118 7.51 0.45 3.92
N GLY A 119 6.41 0.38 4.67
CA GLY A 119 6.41 0.00 6.07
C GLY A 119 6.33 1.20 7.02
N PRO A 120 6.13 0.96 8.32
CA PRO A 120 6.03 2.02 9.33
C PRO A 120 7.29 2.89 9.35
N ALA A 121 7.11 4.17 9.69
CA ALA A 121 8.22 5.11 9.82
C ALA A 121 9.26 4.59 10.81
N ALA A 122 10.51 4.53 10.37
CA ALA A 122 11.68 4.33 11.23
C ALA A 122 12.24 5.70 11.62
N TRP A 123 13.13 5.74 12.62
CA TRP A 123 13.70 6.95 13.20
C TRP A 123 14.38 7.91 12.21
N ASN A 124 14.74 7.46 11.00
CA ASN A 124 15.37 8.24 9.94
C ASN A 124 14.49 8.43 8.68
N SER A 125 13.24 7.91 8.67
CA SER A 125 12.39 7.90 7.48
C SER A 125 11.98 9.32 7.04
N ASP A 126 11.75 10.22 8.00
CA ASP A 126 11.36 11.60 7.71
C ASP A 126 12.47 12.39 7.00
N VAL A 127 13.74 12.05 7.29
CA VAL A 127 14.92 12.69 6.66
C VAL A 127 15.01 12.31 5.18
N ALA A 128 14.78 11.04 4.86
CA ALA A 128 14.83 10.58 3.48
C ALA A 128 13.63 11.07 2.66
N VAL A 129 12.41 11.05 3.21
CA VAL A 129 11.21 11.55 2.52
C VAL A 129 11.33 13.05 2.24
N HIS A 130 11.82 13.84 3.21
CA HIS A 130 12.01 15.29 3.03
C HIS A 130 13.06 15.62 1.97
N TYR A 131 14.11 14.82 1.84
CA TYR A 131 15.12 15.00 0.80
C TYR A 131 14.58 14.65 -0.60
N LEU A 132 13.79 13.58 -0.70
CA LEU A 132 13.18 13.13 -1.96
C LEU A 132 12.03 14.04 -2.43
N SER A 133 11.34 14.74 -1.53
CA SER A 133 10.27 15.69 -1.88
C SER A 133 10.77 17.01 -2.49
N GLY A 134 12.09 17.19 -2.66
CA GLY A 134 12.67 18.39 -3.28
C GLY A 134 12.47 19.69 -2.48
N SER A 135 12.01 19.60 -1.24
CA SER A 135 11.75 20.73 -0.37
C SER A 135 13.03 21.21 0.32
N GLU A 136 13.95 21.81 -0.43
CA GLU A 136 15.24 22.30 0.10
C GLU A 136 15.11 23.36 1.22
N LYS A 137 13.94 24.01 1.38
CA LYS A 137 13.82 25.26 2.14
C LYS A 137 13.53 25.13 3.65
N THR A 138 13.22 23.94 4.17
CA THR A 138 12.69 23.82 5.56
C THR A 138 13.67 23.16 6.55
N TYR A 139 14.72 22.50 6.06
CA TYR A 139 15.60 21.66 6.89
C TYR A 139 16.54 22.45 7.83
N ALA A 140 16.90 23.68 7.48
CA ALA A 140 17.91 24.45 8.23
C ALA A 140 17.47 24.91 9.63
N LYS A 141 16.19 24.76 10.02
CA LYS A 141 15.66 25.34 11.27
C LYS A 141 15.29 24.35 12.38
N SER A 142 15.13 23.05 12.13
CA SER A 142 14.52 22.15 13.12
C SER A 142 15.37 20.98 13.62
N VAL A 143 16.52 20.66 13.02
CA VAL A 143 17.30 19.47 13.44
C VAL A 143 18.67 19.87 13.98
N SER A 144 18.70 20.24 15.27
CA SER A 144 19.94 20.31 16.06
C SER A 144 20.31 18.94 16.61
N THR A 145 20.83 18.05 15.76
CA THR A 145 21.53 16.83 16.24
C THR A 145 22.67 16.48 15.29
N ARG A 146 23.88 16.49 15.85
CA ARG A 146 25.17 16.76 15.21
C ARG A 146 25.72 15.68 14.25
N SER A 147 24.90 14.76 13.72
CA SER A 147 25.34 13.74 12.76
C SER A 147 24.43 13.51 11.55
N MET A 148 23.26 14.16 11.48
CA MET A 148 22.21 13.82 10.49
C MET A 148 22.07 14.83 9.33
N GLY A 149 22.75 15.98 9.42
CA GLY A 149 22.80 16.99 8.35
C GLY A 149 23.94 16.80 7.34
N THR A 150 24.66 15.67 7.39
CA THR A 150 25.74 15.38 6.43
C THR A 150 25.18 14.65 5.21
N LYS A 151 25.81 14.85 4.04
CA LYS A 151 25.48 14.12 2.80
C LYS A 151 25.48 12.60 3.02
N GLU A 152 26.36 12.09 3.89
CA GLU A 152 26.44 10.67 4.24
C GLU A 152 25.22 10.18 5.01
N GLY A 153 24.68 10.96 5.95
CA GLY A 153 23.44 10.61 6.67
C GLY A 153 22.22 10.55 5.74
N ILE A 154 22.17 11.45 4.76
CA ILE A 154 21.11 11.47 3.73
C ILE A 154 21.24 10.27 2.79
N VAL A 155 22.46 9.96 2.32
CA VAL A 155 22.72 8.80 1.46
C VAL A 155 22.38 7.51 2.18
N ASN A 156 22.73 7.35 3.46
CA ASN A 156 22.38 6.16 4.23
C ASN A 156 20.86 6.03 4.42
N ALA A 157 20.14 7.12 4.66
CA ALA A 157 18.67 7.06 4.79
C ALA A 157 17.98 6.69 3.45
N ILE A 158 18.55 7.10 2.32
CA ILE A 158 18.09 6.69 0.97
C ILE A 158 18.44 5.22 0.72
N LEU A 159 19.66 4.78 1.06
CA LEU A 159 20.08 3.38 0.93
C LEU A 159 19.20 2.47 1.79
N ASP A 160 18.89 2.85 3.02
CA ASP A 160 17.96 2.12 3.90
C ASP A 160 16.56 1.99 3.28
N ILE A 161 16.09 2.99 2.54
CA ILE A 161 14.84 2.90 1.77
C ILE A 161 15.00 1.92 0.62
N CYS A 162 16.09 2.01 -0.15
CA CYS A 162 16.38 1.13 -1.29
C CYS A 162 16.67 -0.32 -0.89
N GLU A 163 17.09 -0.58 0.35
CA GLU A 163 17.32 -1.93 0.86
C GLU A 163 16.04 -2.62 1.34
N ARG A 164 14.93 -1.88 1.47
CA ARG A 164 13.66 -2.47 1.90
C ARG A 164 13.25 -3.60 0.95
N PRO A 165 12.65 -4.69 1.48
CA PRO A 165 12.23 -5.84 0.68
C PRO A 165 11.36 -5.48 -0.53
N TYR A 166 10.75 -4.30 -0.51
CA TYR A 166 9.96 -3.71 -1.60
C TYR A 166 10.74 -3.66 -2.92
N TRP A 167 11.98 -3.16 -2.87
CA TRP A 167 12.83 -2.96 -4.04
C TRP A 167 13.48 -4.25 -4.55
N ARG A 168 13.30 -5.37 -3.83
CA ARG A 168 13.78 -6.70 -4.23
C ARG A 168 12.68 -7.56 -4.89
N ARG A 169 11.48 -7.01 -5.11
CA ARG A 169 10.36 -7.76 -5.71
C ARG A 169 10.51 -7.78 -7.24
N LEU A 170 10.32 -8.97 -7.83
CA LEU A 170 10.35 -9.21 -9.28
C LEU A 170 9.29 -8.42 -10.08
N TRP A 171 8.33 -7.78 -9.40
CA TRP A 171 7.14 -7.15 -10.01
C TRP A 171 7.26 -5.64 -10.26
N ILE A 172 8.38 -5.00 -9.92
CA ILE A 172 8.60 -3.54 -10.08
C ILE A 172 8.44 -3.10 -11.55
N VAL A 173 8.74 -3.97 -12.51
CA VAL A 173 8.60 -3.67 -13.95
C VAL A 173 7.15 -3.41 -14.36
N GLN A 174 6.16 -3.95 -13.65
CA GLN A 174 4.74 -3.77 -13.97
C GLN A 174 4.10 -2.55 -13.28
N GLU A 175 4.81 -1.90 -12.36
CA GLU A 175 4.34 -0.75 -11.57
C GLU A 175 4.90 0.58 -12.09
N VAL A 176 5.79 0.55 -13.09
CA VAL A 176 6.59 1.72 -13.57
C VAL A 176 6.41 1.99 -15.08
N ILE A 177 5.56 1.23 -15.79
CA ILE A 177 5.27 1.45 -17.22
C ILE A 177 3.94 2.15 -17.40
#